data_AF-A0A2H9RNA0-F1
#
_entry.id   AF-A0A2H9RNA0-F1
#
_cell.length_a   1.000
_cell.length_b   1.000
_cell.length_c   1.000
_cell.angle_alpha   90.00
_cell.angle_beta   90.00
_cell.angle_gamma   90.00
#
_symmetry.space_group_name_H-M   'P 1'
#
loop_
_entity.id
_entity.type
_entity.pdbx_description
1 polymer ?
#
loop_
_entity_poly.entity_id
_entity_poly.type
_entity_poly.pdbx_seq_one_letter_code
_entity_poly.pdbx_strand_id
1 'polypeptide(L)'
;METKIKEKTKVMELDHYNFLIDTTNSCQLDCIYCYKGHEKNTQKMDVKKVWNTVNSFLKSNSQLRSFKFHFMGGEPLIAWSQMRKLNSLAKDYSEKNNLSFGWGATSNLILLDE
;
A
#
# COMPACT_ATOMS: atom_id res chain seq x y z
N MET A 1 25.79 37.29 -26.71
CA MET A 1 26.30 35.98 -26.27
C MET A 1 25.50 35.58 -25.04
N GLU A 2 24.31 35.05 -25.25
CA GLU A 2 23.39 34.68 -24.16
C GLU A 2 23.57 33.20 -23.85
N THR A 3 24.24 32.94 -22.73
CA THR A 3 24.50 31.60 -22.24
C THR A 3 23.18 31.01 -21.74
N LYS A 4 22.56 30.13 -22.55
CA LYS A 4 21.43 29.30 -22.11
C LYS A 4 21.88 28.41 -20.96
N ILE A 5 21.48 28.77 -19.74
CA ILE A 5 21.54 27.87 -18.58
C ILE A 5 20.54 26.75 -18.86
N LYS A 6 21.05 25.58 -19.27
CA LYS A 6 20.26 24.35 -19.30
C LYS A 6 20.09 23.88 -17.86
N GLU A 7 19.00 24.28 -17.21
CA GLU A 7 18.54 23.61 -16.00
C GLU A 7 18.21 22.16 -16.36
N LYS A 8 19.14 21.24 -16.05
CA LYS A 8 18.84 19.82 -15.99
C LYS A 8 17.95 19.60 -14.77
N THR A 9 16.63 19.70 -14.96
CA THR A 9 15.67 19.19 -13.98
C THR A 9 15.93 17.69 -13.86
N LYS A 10 16.60 17.28 -12.78
CA LYS A 10 16.77 15.88 -12.42
C LYS A 10 15.38 15.37 -12.03
N VAL A 11 14.64 14.87 -13.00
CA VAL A 11 13.40 14.12 -12.73
C VAL A 11 13.83 12.95 -11.86
N MET A 12 13.35 12.93 -10.62
CA MET A 12 13.64 11.88 -9.67
C MET A 12 13.05 10.59 -10.23
N GLU A 13 13.90 9.69 -10.73
CA GLU A 13 13.44 8.39 -11.21
C GLU A 13 12.80 7.66 -10.04
N LEU A 14 11.52 7.33 -10.20
CA LEU A 14 10.72 6.66 -9.20
C LEU A 14 11.18 5.19 -9.13
N ASP A 15 12.16 4.91 -8.29
CA ASP A 15 12.78 3.59 -8.11
C ASP A 15 12.17 2.81 -6.91
N HIS A 16 11.39 3.49 -6.07
CA HIS A 16 10.63 2.93 -4.95
C HIS A 16 9.18 3.45 -5.01
N TYR A 17 8.20 2.59 -4.76
CA TYR A 17 6.79 3.01 -4.65
C TYR A 17 6.10 2.46 -3.39
N ASN A 18 5.28 3.28 -2.74
CA ASN A 18 4.51 2.86 -1.57
C ASN A 18 3.01 2.89 -1.88
N PHE A 19 2.34 1.74 -1.82
CA PHE A 19 0.89 1.65 -1.96
C PHE A 19 0.24 1.82 -0.59
N LEU A 20 -0.58 2.86 -0.44
CA LEU A 20 -1.49 2.99 0.70
C LEU A 20 -2.75 2.16 0.42
N ILE A 21 -3.03 1.19 1.28
CA ILE A 21 -4.13 0.23 1.06
C ILE A 21 -5.09 0.29 2.23
N ASP A 22 -6.28 0.83 1.98
CA ASP A 22 -7.41 0.73 2.91
C ASP A 22 -7.97 -0.70 2.87
N THR A 23 -7.70 -1.45 3.93
CA THR A 23 -8.04 -2.87 4.04
C THR A 23 -9.51 -3.12 4.38
N THR A 24 -10.15 -2.19 5.09
CA THR A 24 -11.56 -2.23 5.48
C THR A 24 -12.03 -0.85 5.92
N ASN A 25 -13.34 -0.59 5.88
CA ASN A 25 -13.95 0.57 6.55
C ASN A 25 -14.36 0.27 8.01
N SER A 26 -14.32 -1.00 8.43
CA SER A 26 -14.70 -1.41 9.78
C SER A 26 -13.61 -1.04 10.79
N CYS A 27 -14.00 -0.65 12.00
CA CYS A 27 -13.12 -0.39 13.13
C CYS A 27 -13.87 -0.69 14.43
N GLN A 28 -13.19 -1.26 15.43
CA GLN A 28 -13.79 -1.54 16.75
C GLN A 28 -13.89 -0.29 17.64
N LEU A 29 -13.27 0.81 17.24
CA LEU A 29 -13.29 2.10 17.95
C LEU A 29 -14.13 3.13 17.22
N ASP A 30 -14.57 4.16 17.93
CA ASP A 30 -15.26 5.32 17.38
C ASP A 30 -14.57 6.64 17.79
N CYS A 31 -13.30 6.80 17.38
CA CYS A 31 -12.48 7.94 17.80
C CYS A 31 -13.12 9.27 17.35
N ILE A 32 -13.25 10.22 18.28
CA ILE A 32 -13.85 11.55 18.03
C ILE A 32 -13.15 12.39 16.95
N TYR A 33 -11.90 12.04 16.61
CA TYR A 33 -11.08 12.70 15.61
C TYR A 33 -10.89 11.85 14.34
N CYS A 34 -11.68 10.79 14.14
CA CYS A 34 -11.52 9.90 13.00
C CYS A 34 -11.97 10.56 11.69
N TYR A 35 -11.06 10.78 10.74
CA TYR A 35 -11.37 11.37 9.44
C TYR A 35 -12.34 10.52 8.58
N LYS A 36 -12.46 9.22 8.87
CA LYS A 36 -13.43 8.32 8.22
C LYS A 36 -14.85 8.47 8.77
N GLY A 37 -15.05 9.31 9.78
CA GLY A 37 -16.33 9.53 10.44
C GLY A 37 -16.78 8.36 11.32
N HIS A 38 -18.01 8.48 11.81
CA HIS A 38 -18.64 7.53 12.73
C HIS A 38 -19.40 6.41 12.00
N GLU A 39 -19.79 6.62 10.74
CA GLU A 39 -20.51 5.64 9.93
C GLU A 39 -19.54 4.62 9.31
N LYS A 40 -19.22 3.57 10.08
CA LYS A 40 -18.30 2.51 9.67
C LYS A 40 -19.07 1.30 9.15
N ASN A 41 -18.87 0.94 7.89
CA ASN A 41 -19.41 -0.28 7.30
C ASN A 41 -18.41 -1.45 7.36
N THR A 42 -18.92 -2.67 7.16
CA THR A 42 -18.12 -3.91 7.28
C THR A 42 -17.37 -4.28 6.00
N GLN A 43 -17.28 -3.39 5.01
CA GLN A 43 -16.62 -3.66 3.75
C GLN A 43 -15.13 -3.93 3.98
N LYS A 44 -14.62 -5.04 3.44
CA LYS A 44 -13.19 -5.37 3.40
C LYS A 44 -12.69 -5.29 1.96
N MET A 45 -11.38 -5.12 1.80
CA MET A 45 -10.74 -5.10 0.48
C MET A 45 -10.94 -6.43 -0.26
N ASP A 46 -11.11 -6.34 -1.57
CA ASP A 46 -11.06 -7.49 -2.46
C ASP A 46 -9.61 -7.69 -2.90
N VAL A 47 -8.96 -8.73 -2.34
CA VAL A 47 -7.55 -9.05 -2.58
C VAL A 47 -7.24 -9.19 -4.08
N LYS A 48 -8.15 -9.79 -4.86
CA LYS A 48 -7.93 -10.01 -6.29
C LYS A 48 -7.95 -8.69 -7.05
N LYS A 49 -8.90 -7.81 -6.74
CA LYS A 49 -8.97 -6.48 -7.37
C LYS A 49 -7.74 -5.64 -7.02
N VAL A 50 -7.39 -5.57 -5.73
CA VAL A 50 -6.21 -4.83 -5.26
C VAL A 50 -4.95 -5.36 -5.95
N TRP A 51 -4.76 -6.68 -5.96
CA TRP A 51 -3.61 -7.30 -6.60
C TRP A 51 -3.53 -7.01 -8.10
N ASN A 52 -4.66 -7.11 -8.83
CA ASN A 52 -4.68 -6.81 -10.26
C ASN A 52 -4.26 -5.37 -10.55
N THR A 53 -4.70 -4.41 -9.72
CA THR A 53 -4.31 -3.01 -9.84
C THR A 53 -2.82 -2.82 -9.56
N VAL A 54 -2.31 -3.36 -8.45
CA VAL A 54 -0.89 -3.30 -8.08
C VAL A 54 -0.01 -3.92 -9.17
N ASN A 55 -0.33 -5.15 -9.59
CA ASN A 55 0.44 -5.87 -10.59
C ASN A 55 0.45 -5.15 -11.94
N SER A 56 -0.68 -4.56 -12.35
CA SER A 56 -0.73 -3.75 -13.57
C SER A 56 0.17 -2.53 -13.45
N PHE A 57 0.15 -1.83 -12.31
CA PHE A 57 1.03 -0.69 -12.06
C PHE A 57 2.51 -1.08 -12.09
N LEU A 58 2.90 -2.17 -11.41
CA LEU A 58 4.29 -2.63 -11.37
C LEU A 58 4.80 -3.01 -12.77
N LYS A 59 3.98 -3.70 -13.58
CA LYS A 59 4.32 -4.05 -14.97
C LYS A 59 4.51 -2.82 -15.85
N SER A 60 3.72 -1.77 -15.64
CA SER A 60 3.84 -0.51 -16.38
C SER A 60 5.02 0.36 -15.89
N ASN A 61 5.68 0.00 -14.80
CA ASN A 61 6.76 0.75 -14.17
C ASN A 61 7.99 -0.15 -13.94
N SER A 62 8.55 -0.69 -15.02
CA SER A 62 9.70 -1.60 -14.98
C SER A 62 10.99 -0.99 -14.42
N GLN A 63 11.06 0.33 -14.26
CA GLN A 63 12.16 1.04 -13.62
C GLN A 63 12.20 0.89 -12.09
N LEU A 64 11.09 0.44 -11.47
CA LEU A 64 11.03 0.23 -10.03
C LEU A 64 12.01 -0.85 -9.60
N ARG A 65 12.70 -0.61 -8.48
CA ARG A 65 13.58 -1.56 -7.80
C ARG A 65 12.96 -2.10 -6.52
N SER A 66 11.95 -1.42 -6.01
CA SER A 66 11.21 -1.88 -4.84
C SER A 66 9.79 -1.33 -4.79
N PHE A 67 8.97 -1.98 -3.98
CA PHE A 67 7.68 -1.44 -3.60
C PHE A 67 7.32 -1.86 -2.18
N LYS A 68 6.42 -1.09 -1.56
CA LYS A 68 5.91 -1.38 -0.22
C LYS A 68 4.39 -1.29 -0.18
N PHE A 69 3.81 -2.06 0.72
CA PHE A 69 2.42 -1.88 1.13
C PHE A 69 2.35 -1.22 2.50
N HIS A 70 1.56 -0.17 2.62
CA HIS A 70 1.20 0.40 3.91
C HIS A 70 -0.30 0.22 4.12
N PHE A 71 -0.65 -0.69 5.03
CA PHE A 71 -2.04 -1.04 5.33
C PHE A 71 -2.66 -0.04 6.28
N MET A 72 -3.81 0.48 5.89
CA MET A 72 -4.65 1.40 6.65
C MET A 72 -6.12 0.96 6.54
N GLY A 73 -7.05 1.85 6.84
CA GLY A 73 -8.49 1.61 6.81
C GLY A 73 -9.16 2.15 8.06
N GLY A 74 -10.24 1.49 8.47
CA GLY A 74 -10.77 1.63 9.83
C GLY A 74 -9.82 0.98 10.83
N GLU A 75 -9.72 -0.35 10.83
CA GLU A 75 -8.71 -1.10 11.57
C GLU A 75 -8.20 -2.27 10.70
N PRO A 76 -6.94 -2.24 10.24
CA PRO A 76 -6.44 -3.26 9.32
C PRO A 76 -6.38 -4.68 9.89
N LEU A 77 -6.19 -4.86 11.20
CA LEU A 77 -6.16 -6.19 11.80
C LEU A 77 -7.51 -6.94 11.68
N ILE A 78 -8.63 -6.25 11.48
CA ILE A 78 -9.94 -6.88 11.14
C ILE A 78 -9.87 -7.64 9.80
N ALA A 79 -9.00 -7.21 8.88
CA ALA A 79 -8.78 -7.77 7.56
C ALA A 79 -7.43 -8.53 7.46
N TRP A 80 -6.93 -9.07 8.58
CA TRP A 80 -5.65 -9.76 8.66
C TRP A 80 -5.46 -10.85 7.59
N SER A 81 -6.49 -11.68 7.36
CA SER A 81 -6.43 -12.74 6.36
C SER A 81 -6.23 -12.19 4.92
N GLN A 82 -6.83 -11.04 4.61
CA GLN A 82 -6.68 -10.38 3.32
C GLN A 82 -5.28 -9.76 3.18
N MET A 83 -4.78 -9.11 4.24
CA MET A 83 -3.41 -8.57 4.28
C MET A 83 -2.38 -9.67 4.02
N ARG A 84 -2.50 -10.82 4.71
CA ARG A 84 -1.61 -11.97 4.52
C ARG A 84 -1.63 -12.50 3.08
N LYS A 85 -2.82 -12.68 2.51
CA LYS A 85 -2.95 -13.15 1.11
C LYS A 85 -2.31 -12.16 0.13
N LEU A 86 -2.55 -10.86 0.31
CA LEU A 86 -1.98 -9.85 -0.57
C LEU A 86 -0.45 -9.76 -0.43
N ASN A 87 0.07 -9.81 0.80
CA ASN A 87 1.51 -9.85 1.06
C ASN A 87 2.17 -11.08 0.44
N SER A 88 1.51 -12.25 0.47
CA SER A 88 2.03 -13.46 -0.19
C SER A 88 2.15 -13.25 -1.71
N LEU A 89 1.11 -12.72 -2.36
CA LEU A 89 1.13 -12.43 -3.80
C LEU A 89 2.24 -11.44 -4.18
N ALA A 90 2.39 -10.38 -3.38
CA ALA A 90 3.43 -9.37 -3.58
C ALA A 90 4.84 -9.92 -3.37
N LYS A 91 5.04 -10.73 -2.33
CA LYS A 91 6.31 -11.39 -2.06
C LYS A 91 6.71 -12.29 -3.24
N ASP A 92 5.83 -13.19 -3.67
CA ASP A 92 6.08 -14.08 -4.82
C ASP A 92 6.41 -13.31 -6.09
N TYR A 93 5.71 -12.21 -6.35
CA TYR A 93 6.00 -11.34 -7.49
C TYR A 93 7.35 -10.63 -7.35
N SER A 94 7.68 -10.13 -6.17
CA SER A 94 8.93 -9.43 -5.92
C SER A 94 10.14 -10.33 -6.12
N GLU A 95 10.08 -11.58 -5.64
CA GLU A 95 11.14 -12.58 -5.83
C GLU A 95 11.31 -12.94 -7.31
N LYS A 96 10.20 -13.17 -8.03
CA LYS A 96 10.23 -13.49 -9.46
C LYS A 96 10.78 -12.36 -10.35
N ASN A 97 10.65 -11.11 -9.91
CA ASN A 97 11.05 -9.93 -10.69
C ASN A 97 12.27 -9.21 -10.10
N ASN A 98 12.95 -9.81 -9.12
CA ASN A 98 14.12 -9.23 -8.44
C ASN A 98 13.87 -7.82 -7.89
N LEU A 99 12.70 -7.62 -7.26
CA LEU A 99 12.31 -6.39 -6.58
C LEU A 99 12.45 -6.57 -5.06
N SER A 100 12.81 -5.50 -4.37
CA SER A 100 12.67 -5.46 -2.90
C SER A 100 11.23 -5.18 -2.51
N PHE A 101 10.70 -5.99 -1.58
CA PHE A 101 9.34 -5.83 -1.06
C PHE A 101 9.35 -5.67 0.45
N GLY A 102 8.54 -4.74 0.96
CA GLY A 102 8.28 -4.58 2.39
C GLY A 102 6.83 -4.19 2.66
N TRP A 103 6.42 -4.27 3.92
CA TRP A 103 5.10 -3.80 4.31
C TRP A 103 5.10 -3.20 5.72
N GLY A 104 4.10 -2.36 5.97
CA GLY A 104 3.79 -1.79 7.27
C GLY A 104 2.28 -1.65 7.43
N ALA A 105 1.83 -1.32 8.64
CA ALA A 105 0.43 -1.07 8.92
C ALA A 105 0.27 0.03 9.98
N THR A 106 -0.82 0.78 9.89
CA THR A 106 -1.28 1.69 10.95
C THR A 106 -2.49 1.06 11.62
N SER A 107 -2.34 0.64 12.87
CA SER A 107 -3.37 -0.07 13.65
C SER A 107 -3.56 0.59 15.01
N ASN A 108 -4.76 0.46 15.57
CA ASN A 108 -5.07 0.80 16.96
C ASN A 108 -4.60 -0.26 17.98
N LEU A 109 -4.06 -1.40 17.50
CA LEU A 109 -3.45 -2.48 18.27
C LEU A 109 -4.39 -3.29 19.19
N ILE A 110 -5.71 -3.04 19.22
CA ILE A 110 -6.64 -3.78 20.08
C ILE A 110 -6.73 -5.27 19.69
N LEU A 111 -6.56 -5.56 18.41
CA LEU A 111 -6.62 -6.91 17.86
C LEU A 111 -5.23 -7.54 17.70
N LEU A 112 -4.18 -6.95 18.28
CA LEU A 112 -2.85 -7.54 18.23
C LEU A 112 -2.75 -8.68 19.25
N ASP A 113 -2.37 -9.86 18.77
CA ASP A 113 -2.14 -11.07 19.56
C ASP A 113 -0.77 -11.70 19.24
N GLU A 114 -0.42 -12.77 19.98
CA GLU A 114 0.83 -13.55 19.84
C GLU A 114 0.81 -14.54 18.66
#